data_AF-A0A949L0B7-F1
#
_entry.id   AF-A0A949L0B7-F1
#
_cell.length_a   1.000
_cell.length_b   1.000
_cell.length_c   1.000
_cell.angle_alpha   90.00
_cell.angle_beta   90.00
_cell.angle_gamma   90.00
#
_symmetry.space_group_name_H-M   'P 1'
#
loop_
_entity.id
_entity.type
_entity.pdbx_description
1 polymer ?
#
loop_
_entity_poly.entity_id
_entity_poly.type
_entity_poly.pdbx_seq_one_letter_code
_entity_poly.pdbx_strand_id
1 'polypeptide(L)'
;VRKGDVKEIVRACMTPLEENITVYLSESQIKSHSQILESQSLDLTFNPSLKKIYLDKKSLTPDSYTSLIEGITKSFDGHFDYNAMKTATDHMLNPSCDGITLVANDKSIIDVHCSDTSIHLYGGAVDIGTTSVVLYIYDMTDGSLLGVYSGLNQQRESGADVINRIMYCSQKPSGIDELQENILNTINSLIDKACIDTPHLKEHLYQLVMCGNSTMQHLFLGFDPVKLGQSPFISVYRDTLVTNASLFNLNVPKKCQIIFLPLLGGFVGADTTAVLLSVEANQKRRLIIDLGTNGEIAVSNGDQYMVASTACGPALEGAGIEYGMRGSTGAIERFEILQDGIHYKVIGDSNPKGICGSGIVDIIAELLKIGVLDNTGKMLSPEKFAIANPNSSLTKNLVTHGGKIAFMVVSPDDSFDGEGVYVTQKDIRQVQLAKSAIFTGCQMLLDKYGLKGEELDEILLAGAFGNYINVNNAQHIGLIPAFDGVTIFSIGNAAGTGVQQYLLNQLSSDRCKEIVQKTKHIELASDPDFQNLYVQNMYFKGVRGERGV
;
A
#
# COMPACT_ATOMS: atom_id res chain seq x y z
N VAL A 1 -31.96 -0.38 13.10
CA VAL A 1 -32.81 0.78 12.72
C VAL A 1 -33.84 1.04 13.80
N ARG A 2 -34.26 2.30 13.96
CA ARG A 2 -35.34 2.70 14.88
C ARG A 2 -36.52 3.23 14.07
N LYS A 3 -37.70 2.65 14.33
CA LYS A 3 -38.99 3.06 13.79
C LYS A 3 -39.86 3.48 14.99
N GLY A 4 -40.12 4.78 15.16
CA GLY A 4 -40.76 5.30 16.36
C GLY A 4 -39.97 4.95 17.64
N ASP A 5 -40.57 4.21 18.57
CA ASP A 5 -39.93 3.80 19.83
C ASP A 5 -39.33 2.38 19.81
N VAL A 6 -39.39 1.69 18.67
CA VAL A 6 -38.89 0.32 18.54
C VAL A 6 -37.52 0.31 17.87
N LYS A 7 -36.54 -0.37 18.48
CA LYS A 7 -35.23 -0.68 17.88
C LYS A 7 -35.22 -2.11 17.37
N GLU A 8 -34.82 -2.30 16.12
CA GLU A 8 -34.72 -3.60 15.47
C GLU A 8 -33.41 -3.73 14.68
N ILE A 9 -32.84 -4.95 14.65
CA ILE A 9 -31.67 -5.29 13.84
C ILE A 9 -32.18 -5.81 12.49
N VAL A 10 -31.72 -5.21 11.39
CA VAL A 10 -32.15 -5.56 10.03
C VAL A 10 -30.94 -5.71 9.11
N ARG A 11 -31.12 -6.43 7.98
CA ARG A 11 -30.13 -6.46 6.91
C ARG A 11 -30.31 -5.23 6.02
N ALA A 12 -29.32 -4.34 6.03
CA ALA A 12 -29.41 -3.05 5.34
C ALA A 12 -29.72 -3.18 3.84
N CYS A 13 -29.10 -4.13 3.14
CA CYS A 13 -29.30 -4.38 1.72
C CYS A 13 -30.68 -4.94 1.32
N MET A 14 -31.48 -5.37 2.29
CA MET A 14 -32.80 -5.98 2.06
C MET A 14 -33.95 -5.17 2.67
N THR A 15 -33.66 -3.99 3.24
CA THR A 15 -34.66 -3.21 3.96
C THR A 15 -35.01 -1.94 3.17
N PRO A 16 -36.19 -1.86 2.53
CA PRO A 16 -36.64 -0.66 1.84
C PRO A 16 -36.96 0.49 2.81
N LEU A 17 -36.73 1.72 2.36
CA LEU A 17 -37.04 2.94 3.11
C LEU A 17 -38.47 3.39 2.81
N GLU A 18 -39.41 3.04 3.68
CA GLU A 18 -40.84 3.38 3.52
C GLU A 18 -41.29 4.53 4.45
N GLU A 19 -40.45 4.91 5.41
CA GLU A 19 -40.73 5.94 6.42
C GLU A 19 -39.45 6.62 6.91
N ASN A 20 -39.59 7.70 7.68
CA ASN A 20 -38.44 8.34 8.34
C ASN A 20 -37.88 7.43 9.43
N ILE A 21 -36.69 6.89 9.21
CA ILE A 21 -36.01 5.99 10.16
C ILE A 21 -34.68 6.58 10.64
N THR A 22 -34.28 6.23 11.85
CA THR A 22 -32.91 6.48 12.33
C THR A 22 -32.11 5.19 12.26
N VAL A 23 -31.03 5.19 11.49
CA VAL A 23 -30.12 4.06 11.35
C VAL A 23 -29.06 4.14 12.45
N TYR A 24 -28.86 3.04 13.17
CA TYR A 24 -27.79 2.91 14.16
C TYR A 24 -26.89 1.77 13.67
N LEU A 25 -25.60 2.06 13.50
CA LEU A 25 -24.58 1.06 13.23
C LEU A 25 -24.06 0.50 14.55
N SER A 26 -23.78 -0.79 14.64
CA SER A 26 -23.13 -1.36 15.84
C SER A 26 -21.68 -0.90 15.92
N GLU A 27 -21.10 -0.81 17.12
CA GLU A 27 -19.67 -0.47 17.27
C GLU A 27 -18.74 -1.38 16.45
N SER A 28 -19.11 -2.66 16.24
CA SER A 28 -18.35 -3.58 15.39
C SER A 28 -18.37 -3.22 13.90
N GLN A 29 -19.43 -2.56 13.41
CA GLN A 29 -19.54 -2.05 12.04
C GLN A 29 -18.82 -0.71 11.88
N ILE A 30 -18.71 0.07 12.96
CA ILE A 30 -18.03 1.37 12.99
C ILE A 30 -16.51 1.18 13.16
N LYS A 31 -16.07 0.17 13.92
CA LYS A 31 -14.66 -0.07 14.27
C LYS A 31 -13.78 -0.57 13.12
N SER A 32 -14.32 -0.81 11.92
CA SER A 32 -13.50 -1.12 10.73
C SER A 32 -12.98 0.12 9.99
N HIS A 33 -13.43 1.34 10.35
CA HIS A 33 -13.11 2.55 9.59
C HIS A 33 -11.84 3.25 10.13
N SER A 34 -10.69 2.56 10.11
CA SER A 34 -9.52 3.28 9.58
C SER A 34 -9.80 3.53 8.10
N GLN A 35 -9.17 4.54 7.48
CA GLN A 35 -9.04 4.56 6.02
C GLN A 35 -8.15 3.36 5.64
N ILE A 36 -8.70 2.15 5.79
CA ILE A 36 -8.17 0.93 5.23
C ILE A 36 -8.26 1.17 3.73
N LEU A 37 -7.17 0.84 3.06
CA LEU A 37 -7.00 0.82 1.62
C LEU A 37 -8.15 0.04 0.96
N GLU A 38 -9.31 0.68 0.78
CA GLU A 38 -10.45 0.12 0.06
C GLU A 38 -10.01 -0.02 -1.38
N SER A 39 -9.66 -1.25 -1.78
CA SER A 39 -9.57 -1.60 -3.18
C SER A 39 -10.96 -1.41 -3.78
N GLN A 40 -11.08 -0.54 -4.78
CA GLN A 40 -12.24 -0.56 -5.68
C GLN A 40 -12.48 -2.02 -6.10
N SER A 41 -13.75 -2.42 -6.28
CA SER A 41 -14.09 -3.75 -6.78
C SER A 41 -13.38 -4.00 -8.12
N LEU A 42 -12.24 -4.67 -8.06
CA LEU A 42 -11.38 -4.91 -9.20
C LEU A 42 -11.82 -6.21 -9.86
N ASP A 43 -12.02 -6.16 -11.16
CA ASP A 43 -12.29 -7.32 -12.00
C ASP A 43 -10.98 -8.10 -12.20
N LEU A 44 -10.54 -8.79 -11.13
CA LEU A 44 -9.33 -9.61 -11.16
C LEU A 44 -9.64 -10.94 -11.86
N THR A 45 -8.83 -11.28 -12.86
CA THR A 45 -8.95 -12.57 -13.54
C THR A 45 -8.56 -13.71 -12.61
N PHE A 46 -9.47 -14.64 -12.37
CA PHE A 46 -9.21 -15.85 -11.58
C PHE A 46 -8.74 -17.01 -12.47
N ASN A 47 -7.45 -17.33 -12.37
CA ASN A 47 -6.77 -18.41 -13.07
C ASN A 47 -5.57 -18.89 -12.22
N PRO A 48 -5.80 -19.43 -11.01
CA PRO A 48 -4.72 -19.79 -10.11
C PRO A 48 -4.01 -21.07 -10.59
N SER A 49 -2.73 -21.18 -10.29
CA SER A 49 -1.98 -22.44 -10.47
C SER A 49 -2.25 -23.43 -9.31
N LEU A 50 -2.65 -22.92 -8.15
CA LEU A 50 -2.97 -23.70 -6.95
C LEU A 50 -4.36 -24.34 -7.08
N LYS A 51 -4.47 -25.64 -6.84
CA LYS A 51 -5.73 -26.39 -6.90
C LYS A 51 -5.74 -27.59 -5.96
N LYS A 52 -6.93 -28.06 -5.60
CA LYS A 52 -7.13 -29.34 -4.92
C LYS A 52 -7.84 -30.33 -5.83
N ILE A 53 -7.42 -31.59 -5.77
CA ILE A 53 -7.98 -32.68 -6.59
C ILE A 53 -8.27 -33.85 -5.65
N TYR A 54 -9.54 -34.17 -5.44
CA TYR A 54 -9.95 -35.35 -4.69
C TYR A 54 -9.93 -36.59 -5.58
N LEU A 55 -9.36 -37.67 -5.07
CA LEU A 55 -9.26 -38.98 -5.72
C LEU A 55 -9.82 -40.04 -4.77
N ASP A 56 -10.92 -40.65 -5.18
CA ASP A 56 -11.58 -41.72 -4.41
C ASP A 56 -10.68 -42.96 -4.34
N LYS A 57 -10.65 -43.61 -3.18
CA LYS A 57 -9.79 -44.78 -2.94
C LYS A 57 -10.05 -45.93 -3.91
N LYS A 58 -11.29 -46.16 -4.32
CA LYS A 58 -11.64 -47.21 -5.29
C LYS A 58 -11.07 -46.91 -6.66
N SER A 59 -11.07 -45.64 -7.07
CA SER A 59 -10.50 -45.21 -8.37
C SER A 59 -8.98 -45.37 -8.46
N LEU A 60 -8.31 -45.40 -7.30
CA LEU A 60 -6.86 -45.52 -7.18
C LEU A 60 -6.37 -46.94 -6.90
N THR A 61 -7.27 -47.86 -6.55
CA THR A 61 -6.92 -49.25 -6.26
C THR A 61 -6.79 -49.99 -7.60
N PRO A 62 -5.59 -50.44 -8.01
CA PRO A 62 -5.43 -50.99 -9.35
C PRO A 62 -6.08 -52.37 -9.50
N ASP A 63 -6.66 -52.63 -10.67
CA ASP A 63 -7.20 -53.96 -11.03
C ASP A 63 -6.11 -55.02 -11.28
N SER A 64 -4.84 -54.62 -11.33
CA SER A 64 -3.68 -55.49 -11.62
C SER A 64 -2.45 -55.13 -10.77
N TYR A 65 -1.36 -55.91 -10.85
CA TYR A 65 -0.11 -55.74 -10.07
C TYR A 65 0.72 -54.47 -10.41
N THR A 66 0.10 -53.30 -10.51
CA THR A 66 0.77 -52.00 -10.68
C THR A 66 1.00 -51.31 -9.35
N SER A 67 1.85 -50.27 -9.33
CA SER A 67 2.08 -49.49 -8.11
C SER A 67 0.91 -48.55 -7.81
N LEU A 68 0.64 -48.30 -6.52
CA LEU A 68 -0.37 -47.32 -6.07
C LEU A 68 -0.12 -45.91 -6.65
N ILE A 69 1.15 -45.53 -6.74
CA ILE A 69 1.59 -44.24 -7.32
C ILE A 69 1.26 -44.17 -8.81
N GLU A 70 1.29 -45.27 -9.54
CA GLU A 70 0.90 -45.29 -10.95
C GLU A 70 -0.59 -44.95 -11.14
N GLY A 71 -1.46 -45.40 -10.22
CA GLY A 71 -2.89 -45.02 -10.23
C GLY A 71 -3.10 -43.52 -9.99
N ILE A 72 -2.29 -42.94 -9.10
CA ILE A 72 -2.35 -41.50 -8.78
C ILE A 72 -1.79 -40.65 -9.93
N THR A 73 -0.64 -41.04 -10.50
CA THR A 73 0.01 -40.32 -11.61
C THR A 73 -0.74 -40.42 -12.94
N LYS A 74 -1.56 -41.46 -13.15
CA LYS A 74 -2.52 -41.50 -14.26
C LYS A 74 -3.64 -40.47 -14.10
N SER A 75 -4.03 -40.17 -12.87
CA SER A 75 -5.10 -39.22 -12.55
C SER A 75 -4.62 -37.76 -12.54
N PHE A 76 -3.29 -37.53 -12.45
CA PHE A 76 -2.69 -36.20 -12.46
C PHE A 76 -1.31 -36.20 -13.14
N ASP A 77 -1.20 -35.48 -14.26
CA ASP A 77 0.06 -35.26 -14.98
C ASP A 77 0.93 -34.24 -14.22
N GLY A 78 1.64 -34.72 -13.19
CA GLY A 78 2.48 -33.87 -12.37
C GLY A 78 3.59 -34.57 -11.60
N HIS A 79 4.48 -33.74 -11.06
CA HIS A 79 5.61 -34.15 -10.25
C HIS A 79 5.18 -34.47 -8.82
N PHE A 80 5.41 -35.71 -8.43
CA PHE A 80 5.28 -36.21 -7.06
C PHE A 80 6.65 -36.29 -6.42
N ASP A 81 6.90 -35.46 -5.41
CA ASP A 81 8.08 -35.63 -4.59
C ASP A 81 7.93 -36.84 -3.64
N TYR A 82 9.05 -37.29 -3.07
CA TYR A 82 9.07 -38.45 -2.17
C TYR A 82 8.16 -38.28 -0.94
N ASN A 83 8.07 -37.07 -0.37
CA ASN A 83 7.27 -36.82 0.82
C ASN A 83 5.77 -36.91 0.49
N ALA A 84 5.34 -36.34 -0.63
CA ALA A 84 3.98 -36.43 -1.13
C ALA A 84 3.58 -37.89 -1.42
N MET A 85 4.47 -38.68 -2.06
CA MET A 85 4.23 -40.11 -2.30
C MET A 85 4.07 -40.89 -1.01
N LYS A 86 4.94 -40.62 -0.02
CA LYS A 86 4.87 -41.26 1.29
C LYS A 86 3.55 -40.93 2.00
N THR A 87 3.20 -39.64 2.10
CA THR A 87 1.95 -39.19 2.73
C THR A 87 0.72 -39.75 2.03
N ALA A 88 0.70 -39.77 0.68
CA ALA A 88 -0.39 -40.38 -0.08
C ALA A 88 -0.54 -41.87 0.25
N THR A 89 0.57 -42.62 0.33
CA THR A 89 0.55 -44.05 0.65
C THR A 89 0.06 -44.27 2.08
N ASP A 90 0.55 -43.49 3.05
CA ASP A 90 0.12 -43.58 4.45
C ASP A 90 -1.40 -43.34 4.60
N HIS A 91 -1.95 -42.35 3.88
CA HIS A 91 -3.40 -42.10 3.86
C HIS A 91 -4.18 -43.20 3.15
N MET A 92 -3.70 -43.71 2.02
CA MET A 92 -4.37 -44.81 1.30
C MET A 92 -4.40 -46.11 2.11
N LEU A 93 -3.38 -46.38 2.93
CA LEU A 93 -3.36 -47.53 3.83
C LEU A 93 -4.21 -47.33 5.10
N ASN A 94 -4.58 -46.10 5.42
CA ASN A 94 -5.45 -45.80 6.56
C ASN A 94 -6.91 -46.21 6.25
N PRO A 95 -7.52 -47.10 7.04
CA PRO A 95 -8.92 -47.52 6.84
C PRO A 95 -9.93 -46.38 7.00
N SER A 96 -9.58 -45.34 7.76
CA SER A 96 -10.44 -44.17 7.99
C SER A 96 -10.43 -43.16 6.84
N CYS A 97 -9.56 -43.33 5.84
CA CYS A 97 -9.54 -42.50 4.64
C CYS A 97 -10.29 -43.23 3.51
N ASP A 98 -11.34 -42.59 3.00
CA ASP A 98 -12.14 -43.00 1.84
C ASP A 98 -11.54 -42.55 0.49
N GLY A 99 -10.51 -41.72 0.53
CA GLY A 99 -9.71 -41.28 -0.62
C GLY A 99 -8.57 -40.37 -0.17
N ILE A 100 -7.97 -39.68 -1.14
CA ILE A 100 -6.95 -38.65 -0.88
C ILE A 100 -7.29 -37.37 -1.65
N THR A 101 -7.01 -36.22 -1.04
CA THR A 101 -7.02 -34.93 -1.74
C THR A 101 -5.60 -34.48 -1.99
N LEU A 102 -5.23 -34.30 -3.26
CA LEU A 102 -3.96 -33.74 -3.66
C LEU A 102 -4.05 -32.21 -3.63
N VAL A 103 -3.05 -31.55 -3.03
CA VAL A 103 -2.83 -30.11 -3.16
C VAL A 103 -1.73 -29.92 -4.19
N ALA A 104 -2.08 -29.30 -5.31
CA ALA A 104 -1.20 -29.11 -6.45
C ALA A 104 -0.97 -27.63 -6.71
N ASN A 105 0.25 -27.27 -7.12
CA ASN A 105 0.57 -25.97 -7.68
C ASN A 105 1.21 -26.19 -9.06
N ASP A 106 0.48 -25.78 -10.11
CA ASP A 106 0.75 -26.14 -11.50
C ASP A 106 0.87 -27.67 -11.67
N LYS A 107 2.07 -28.17 -12.00
CA LYS A 107 2.36 -29.60 -12.13
C LYS A 107 2.93 -30.23 -10.86
N SER A 108 3.20 -29.49 -9.80
CA SER A 108 3.84 -30.04 -8.60
C SER A 108 2.83 -30.34 -7.49
N ILE A 109 2.84 -31.55 -6.94
CA ILE A 109 2.08 -31.87 -5.73
C ILE A 109 2.85 -31.39 -4.51
N ILE A 110 2.24 -30.47 -3.77
CA ILE A 110 2.86 -29.85 -2.59
C ILE A 110 2.37 -30.50 -1.29
N ASP A 111 1.14 -31.01 -1.24
CA ASP A 111 0.58 -31.70 -0.08
C ASP A 111 -0.47 -32.76 -0.43
N VAL A 112 -0.78 -33.63 0.53
CA VAL A 112 -1.79 -34.68 0.38
C VAL A 112 -2.56 -34.84 1.67
N HIS A 113 -3.90 -34.81 1.58
CA HIS A 113 -4.80 -35.01 2.71
C HIS A 113 -5.55 -36.33 2.63
N CYS A 114 -5.93 -36.84 3.79
CA CYS A 114 -6.93 -37.89 3.93
C CYS A 114 -8.32 -37.37 3.57
N SER A 115 -9.08 -38.16 2.80
CA SER A 115 -10.47 -37.85 2.43
C SER A 115 -10.64 -36.58 1.58
N ASP A 116 -11.88 -36.24 1.25
CA ASP A 116 -12.21 -35.07 0.47
C ASP A 116 -12.09 -33.79 1.30
N THR A 117 -11.10 -32.96 0.96
CA THR A 117 -10.93 -31.60 1.50
C THR A 117 -10.90 -30.56 0.38
N SER A 118 -11.40 -30.92 -0.80
CA SER A 118 -11.30 -30.11 -2.03
C SER A 118 -12.06 -28.79 -1.94
N ILE A 119 -13.07 -28.72 -1.08
CA ILE A 119 -13.89 -27.51 -0.82
C ILE A 119 -13.18 -26.42 0.00
N HIS A 120 -12.00 -26.69 0.54
CA HIS A 120 -11.23 -25.72 1.33
C HIS A 120 -9.86 -25.53 0.73
N LEU A 121 -9.64 -24.41 0.04
CA LEU A 121 -8.32 -24.05 -0.46
C LEU A 121 -8.17 -22.53 -0.36
N TYR A 122 -7.19 -22.07 0.40
CA TYR A 122 -7.03 -20.65 0.67
C TYR A 122 -5.68 -20.13 0.21
N GLY A 123 -5.68 -18.88 -0.19
CA GLY A 123 -4.51 -18.11 -0.60
C GLY A 123 -4.54 -16.75 0.08
N GLY A 124 -3.36 -16.18 0.31
CA GLY A 124 -3.22 -14.85 0.89
C GLY A 124 -2.31 -13.96 0.05
N ALA A 125 -2.68 -12.68 -0.07
CA ALA A 125 -1.83 -11.65 -0.65
C ALA A 125 -1.44 -10.66 0.45
N VAL A 126 -0.17 -10.31 0.56
CA VAL A 126 0.39 -9.52 1.65
C VAL A 126 1.13 -8.30 1.12
N ASP A 127 0.68 -7.13 1.50
CA ASP A 127 1.37 -5.87 1.25
C ASP A 127 2.11 -5.44 2.52
N ILE A 128 3.44 -5.58 2.52
CA ILE A 128 4.31 -5.26 3.65
C ILE A 128 4.80 -3.82 3.51
N GLY A 129 4.02 -2.88 4.04
CA GLY A 129 4.44 -1.51 4.20
C GLY A 129 5.37 -1.30 5.41
N THR A 130 6.20 -0.26 5.34
CA THR A 130 7.03 0.17 6.47
C THR A 130 6.16 0.47 7.70
N THR A 131 5.01 1.10 7.49
CA THR A 131 4.13 1.57 8.56
C THR A 131 3.05 0.54 8.94
N SER A 132 2.45 -0.11 7.94
CA SER A 132 1.30 -0.99 8.08
C SER A 132 1.47 -2.20 7.19
N VAL A 133 0.87 -3.32 7.57
CA VAL A 133 0.80 -4.54 6.77
C VAL A 133 -0.66 -4.84 6.46
N VAL A 134 -0.96 -5.21 5.23
CA VAL A 134 -2.31 -5.60 4.78
C VAL A 134 -2.28 -7.03 4.25
N LEU A 135 -3.24 -7.84 4.69
CA LEU A 135 -3.46 -9.24 4.29
C LEU A 135 -4.83 -9.36 3.65
N TYR A 136 -4.86 -9.87 2.42
CA TYR A 136 -6.08 -10.22 1.68
C TYR A 136 -6.19 -11.75 1.67
N ILE A 137 -7.33 -12.30 2.11
CA ILE A 137 -7.57 -13.75 2.12
C ILE A 137 -8.60 -14.11 1.06
N TYR A 138 -8.27 -15.11 0.26
CA TYR A 138 -9.09 -15.60 -0.84
C TYR A 138 -9.44 -17.07 -0.69
N ASP A 139 -10.66 -17.41 -1.10
CA ASP A 139 -11.00 -18.78 -1.49
C ASP A 139 -10.43 -19.04 -2.89
N MET A 140 -9.53 -20.00 -2.99
CA MET A 140 -8.84 -20.37 -4.23
C MET A 140 -9.59 -21.48 -4.98
N THR A 141 -10.81 -21.82 -4.57
CA THR A 141 -11.71 -22.68 -5.36
C THR A 141 -12.54 -21.86 -6.35
N ASP A 142 -12.88 -20.61 -6.00
CA ASP A 142 -13.75 -19.74 -6.82
C ASP A 142 -13.22 -18.31 -7.00
N GLY A 143 -12.17 -17.91 -6.30
CA GLY A 143 -11.54 -16.59 -6.39
C GLY A 143 -12.21 -15.53 -5.53
N SER A 144 -13.12 -15.92 -4.61
CA SER A 144 -13.81 -14.97 -3.73
C SER A 144 -12.89 -14.38 -2.67
N LEU A 145 -12.94 -13.05 -2.51
CA LEU A 145 -12.26 -12.35 -1.42
C LEU A 145 -13.05 -12.58 -0.12
N LEU A 146 -12.46 -13.29 0.83
CA LEU A 146 -13.07 -13.63 2.12
C LEU A 146 -12.90 -12.53 3.16
N GLY A 147 -11.78 -11.81 3.12
CA GLY A 147 -11.54 -10.72 4.07
C GLY A 147 -10.25 -9.94 3.81
N VAL A 148 -10.24 -8.70 4.31
CA VAL A 148 -9.08 -7.80 4.30
C VAL A 148 -8.74 -7.44 5.74
N TYR A 149 -7.50 -7.73 6.12
CA TYR A 149 -7.01 -7.57 7.48
C TYR A 149 -5.80 -6.64 7.46
N SER A 150 -5.79 -5.62 8.32
CA SER A 150 -4.65 -4.71 8.43
C SER A 150 -4.17 -4.55 9.86
N GLY A 151 -2.90 -4.21 10.01
CA GLY A 151 -2.25 -3.99 11.29
C GLY A 151 -1.04 -3.08 11.17
N LEU A 152 -0.64 -2.48 12.28
CA LEU A 152 0.62 -1.74 12.34
C LEU A 152 1.80 -2.72 12.24
N ASN A 153 2.80 -2.34 11.46
CA ASN A 153 4.04 -3.12 11.38
C ASN A 153 4.80 -3.00 12.72
N GLN A 154 4.97 -4.12 13.44
CA GLN A 154 5.61 -4.15 14.75
C GLN A 154 7.10 -3.76 14.70
N GLN A 155 7.73 -3.82 13.53
CA GLN A 155 9.10 -3.31 13.34
C GLN A 155 9.27 -1.82 13.67
N ARG A 156 8.16 -1.06 13.77
CA ARG A 156 8.17 0.35 14.17
C ARG A 156 8.76 0.57 15.56
N GLU A 157 8.71 -0.42 16.45
CA GLU A 157 9.31 -0.34 17.78
C GLU A 157 10.85 -0.24 17.73
N SER A 158 11.46 -0.82 16.70
CA SER A 158 12.92 -0.82 16.47
C SER A 158 13.37 0.22 15.44
N GLY A 159 12.44 0.93 14.80
CA GLY A 159 12.73 1.99 13.82
C GLY A 159 11.50 2.53 13.12
N ALA A 160 11.31 3.85 13.18
CA ALA A 160 10.14 4.53 12.62
C ALA A 160 10.07 4.47 11.08
N ASP A 161 11.22 4.39 10.41
CA ASP A 161 11.37 4.33 8.96
C ASP A 161 12.41 3.29 8.53
N VAL A 162 12.59 3.15 7.22
CA VAL A 162 13.52 2.19 6.60
C VAL A 162 14.97 2.41 7.05
N ILE A 163 15.46 3.65 7.08
CA ILE A 163 16.85 3.96 7.42
C ILE A 163 17.13 3.64 8.89
N ASN A 164 16.20 3.99 9.79
CA ASN A 164 16.31 3.68 11.20
C ASN A 164 16.33 2.16 11.45
N ARG A 165 15.56 1.36 10.70
CA ARG A 165 15.63 -0.10 10.79
C ARG A 165 16.95 -0.66 10.28
N ILE A 166 17.48 -0.13 9.18
CA ILE A 166 18.81 -0.51 8.68
C ILE A 166 19.89 -0.20 9.72
N MET A 167 19.85 1.00 10.33
CA MET A 167 20.76 1.38 11.40
C MET A 167 20.62 0.46 12.62
N TYR A 168 19.40 0.06 12.98
CA TYR A 168 19.16 -0.89 14.06
C TYR A 168 19.86 -2.23 13.82
N CYS A 169 19.71 -2.80 12.62
CA CYS A 169 20.45 -4.01 12.22
C CYS A 169 21.97 -3.80 12.26
N SER A 170 22.45 -2.63 11.82
CA SER A 170 23.89 -2.33 11.81
C SER A 170 24.49 -2.19 13.22
N GLN A 171 23.71 -1.74 14.20
CA GLN A 171 24.19 -1.42 15.54
C GLN A 171 23.97 -2.56 16.53
N LYS A 172 22.98 -3.43 16.28
CA LYS A 172 22.60 -4.51 17.17
C LYS A 172 22.82 -5.87 16.50
N PRO A 173 23.68 -6.76 17.06
CA PRO A 173 23.94 -8.06 16.47
C PRO A 173 22.70 -8.94 16.25
N SER A 174 21.69 -8.87 17.14
CA SER A 174 20.40 -9.56 17.00
C SER A 174 19.35 -8.77 16.23
N GLY A 175 19.70 -7.60 15.68
CA GLY A 175 18.74 -6.66 15.13
C GLY A 175 17.98 -7.20 13.91
N ILE A 176 18.63 -8.04 13.10
CA ILE A 176 17.99 -8.71 11.95
C ILE A 176 16.93 -9.70 12.44
N ASP A 177 17.31 -10.61 13.35
CA ASP A 177 16.41 -11.64 13.88
C ASP A 177 15.20 -11.02 14.58
N GLU A 178 15.40 -9.98 15.39
CA GLU A 178 14.31 -9.28 16.09
C GLU A 178 13.37 -8.57 15.12
N LEU A 179 13.90 -7.90 14.10
CA LEU A 179 13.07 -7.24 13.09
C LEU A 179 12.34 -8.25 12.20
N GLN A 180 12.95 -9.40 11.92
CA GLN A 180 12.29 -10.52 11.22
C GLN A 180 11.15 -11.08 12.07
N GLU A 181 11.40 -11.37 13.34
CA GLU A 181 10.39 -11.88 14.27
C GLU A 181 9.20 -10.91 14.37
N ASN A 182 9.45 -9.61 14.45
CA ASN A 182 8.41 -8.58 14.51
C ASN A 182 7.51 -8.57 13.26
N ILE A 183 8.07 -8.71 12.04
CA ILE A 183 7.23 -8.79 10.83
C ILE A 183 6.47 -10.11 10.75
N LEU A 184 7.08 -11.23 11.13
CA LEU A 184 6.41 -12.54 11.20
C LEU A 184 5.25 -12.51 12.21
N ASN A 185 5.45 -11.92 13.40
CA ASN A 185 4.42 -11.75 14.42
C ASN A 185 3.28 -10.84 13.94
N THR A 186 3.60 -9.81 13.17
CA THR A 186 2.59 -8.95 12.53
C THR A 186 1.72 -9.77 11.58
N ILE A 187 2.33 -10.54 10.68
CA ILE A 187 1.61 -11.38 9.69
C ILE A 187 0.79 -12.46 10.41
N ASN A 188 1.36 -13.14 11.42
CA ASN A 188 0.65 -14.13 12.22
C ASN A 188 -0.59 -13.55 12.90
N SER A 189 -0.47 -12.34 13.47
CA SER A 189 -1.61 -11.67 14.09
C SER A 189 -2.73 -11.38 13.08
N LEU A 190 -2.41 -11.12 11.82
CA LEU A 190 -3.41 -10.92 10.76
C LEU A 190 -4.03 -12.25 10.33
N ILE A 191 -3.24 -13.31 10.21
CA ILE A 191 -3.73 -14.66 9.91
C ILE A 191 -4.66 -15.16 11.02
N ASP A 192 -4.29 -14.95 12.28
CA ASP A 192 -5.08 -15.37 13.44
C ASP A 192 -6.44 -14.62 13.48
N LYS A 193 -6.46 -13.32 13.13
CA LYS A 193 -7.71 -12.58 12.92
C LYS A 193 -8.54 -13.18 11.79
N ALA A 194 -7.92 -13.51 10.66
CA ALA A 194 -8.62 -14.12 9.54
C ALA A 194 -9.21 -15.50 9.87
N CYS A 195 -8.54 -16.28 10.73
CA CYS A 195 -9.03 -17.57 11.21
C CYS A 195 -10.29 -17.45 12.08
N ILE A 196 -10.54 -16.29 12.69
CA ILE A 196 -11.78 -16.06 13.46
C ILE A 196 -12.99 -16.02 12.51
N ASP A 197 -12.82 -15.41 11.34
CA ASP A 197 -13.91 -15.22 10.36
C ASP A 197 -14.02 -16.38 9.37
N THR A 198 -12.91 -17.09 9.11
CA THR A 198 -12.82 -18.16 8.09
C THR A 198 -12.48 -19.51 8.73
N PRO A 199 -13.45 -20.42 8.87
CA PRO A 199 -13.20 -21.78 9.36
C PRO A 199 -12.17 -22.53 8.52
N HIS A 200 -11.32 -23.34 9.17
CA HIS A 200 -10.30 -24.16 8.52
C HIS A 200 -9.21 -23.42 7.72
N LEU A 201 -9.15 -22.09 7.83
CA LEU A 201 -8.16 -21.26 7.11
C LEU A 201 -6.73 -21.75 7.37
N LYS A 202 -6.37 -21.93 8.64
CA LYS A 202 -5.01 -22.31 9.06
C LYS A 202 -4.55 -23.66 8.51
N GLU A 203 -5.47 -24.61 8.33
CA GLU A 203 -5.13 -25.94 7.76
C GLU A 203 -5.03 -25.93 6.24
N HIS A 204 -5.58 -24.91 5.58
CA HIS A 204 -5.80 -24.92 4.12
C HIS A 204 -5.27 -23.68 3.39
N LEU A 205 -4.52 -22.81 4.07
CA LEU A 205 -3.81 -21.67 3.47
C LEU A 205 -2.48 -22.12 2.86
N TYR A 206 -2.48 -22.41 1.56
CA TYR A 206 -1.35 -23.05 0.87
C TYR A 206 -0.46 -22.12 0.07
N GLN A 207 -0.82 -20.84 -0.04
CA GLN A 207 -0.01 -19.86 -0.76
C GLN A 207 -0.13 -18.48 -0.11
N LEU A 208 1.01 -17.83 0.11
CA LEU A 208 1.12 -16.42 0.48
C LEU A 208 2.00 -15.70 -0.54
N VAL A 209 1.45 -14.71 -1.23
CA VAL A 209 2.20 -13.84 -2.14
C VAL A 209 2.41 -12.50 -1.46
N MET A 210 3.63 -11.97 -1.53
CA MET A 210 4.03 -10.80 -0.75
C MET A 210 4.73 -9.75 -1.62
N CYS A 211 4.47 -8.48 -1.31
CA CYS A 211 5.20 -7.34 -1.83
C CYS A 211 5.62 -6.40 -0.69
N GLY A 212 6.52 -5.47 -1.00
CA GLY A 212 7.06 -4.48 -0.08
C GLY A 212 8.39 -3.92 -0.60
N ASN A 213 8.82 -2.79 -0.05
CA ASN A 213 10.10 -2.19 -0.45
C ASN A 213 11.29 -3.14 -0.15
N SER A 214 12.45 -2.84 -0.74
CA SER A 214 13.66 -3.66 -0.62
C SER A 214 13.99 -4.03 0.83
N THR A 215 13.90 -3.09 1.77
CA THR A 215 14.19 -3.36 3.19
C THR A 215 13.16 -4.26 3.84
N MET A 216 11.87 -4.07 3.55
CA MET A 216 10.82 -4.95 4.07
C MET A 216 10.98 -6.39 3.59
N GLN A 217 11.36 -6.58 2.32
CA GLN A 217 11.71 -7.90 1.79
C GLN A 217 12.89 -8.52 2.56
N HIS A 218 13.98 -7.77 2.74
CA HIS A 218 15.19 -8.31 3.40
C HIS A 218 14.89 -8.72 4.83
N LEU A 219 14.20 -7.87 5.59
CA LEU A 219 13.86 -8.15 6.97
C LEU A 219 12.90 -9.34 7.10
N PHE A 220 11.91 -9.48 6.21
CA PHE A 220 11.04 -10.65 6.20
C PHE A 220 11.84 -11.94 5.93
N LEU A 221 12.75 -11.91 4.96
CA LEU A 221 13.57 -13.07 4.58
C LEU A 221 14.73 -13.35 5.55
N GLY A 222 15.00 -12.47 6.51
CA GLY A 222 16.16 -12.58 7.41
C GLY A 222 17.49 -12.24 6.73
N PHE A 223 17.46 -11.50 5.61
CA PHE A 223 18.67 -10.99 4.96
C PHE A 223 19.15 -9.70 5.64
N ASP A 224 20.47 -9.52 5.65
CA ASP A 224 21.10 -8.30 6.16
C ASP A 224 20.79 -7.10 5.23
N PRO A 225 20.08 -6.07 5.73
CA PRO A 225 19.71 -4.92 4.91
C PRO A 225 20.78 -3.80 4.92
N VAL A 226 21.91 -3.94 5.63
CA VAL A 226 22.90 -2.87 5.84
C VAL A 226 23.41 -2.26 4.52
N LYS A 227 23.59 -3.09 3.49
CA LYS A 227 24.03 -2.63 2.16
C LYS A 227 22.97 -1.87 1.37
N LEU A 228 21.70 -1.95 1.76
CA LEU A 228 20.65 -1.08 1.20
C LEU A 228 20.80 0.36 1.69
N GLY A 229 21.40 0.62 2.85
CA GLY A 229 21.60 1.97 3.38
C GLY A 229 22.91 2.64 2.95
N GLN A 230 23.74 1.96 2.16
CA GLN A 230 25.08 2.41 1.78
C GLN A 230 25.22 2.36 0.27
N SER A 231 25.65 3.46 -0.36
CA SER A 231 25.97 3.45 -1.80
C SER A 231 26.97 2.31 -2.11
N PRO A 232 26.71 1.46 -3.13
CA PRO A 232 25.74 1.64 -4.21
C PRO A 232 24.36 0.96 -4.00
N PHE A 233 23.86 0.91 -2.77
CA PHE A 233 22.52 0.47 -2.37
C PHE A 233 22.19 -0.96 -2.82
N ILE A 234 23.09 -1.89 -2.51
CA ILE A 234 23.07 -3.26 -3.04
C ILE A 234 22.05 -4.11 -2.29
N SER A 235 21.18 -4.76 -3.06
CA SER A 235 20.27 -5.80 -2.57
C SER A 235 20.89 -7.19 -2.70
N VAL A 236 20.54 -8.09 -1.76
CA VAL A 236 20.96 -9.50 -1.77
C VAL A 236 20.30 -10.30 -2.89
N TYR A 237 19.02 -10.02 -3.17
CA TYR A 237 18.23 -10.77 -4.13
C TYR A 237 17.22 -9.87 -4.83
N ARG A 238 17.11 -10.00 -6.15
CA ARG A 238 16.25 -9.14 -6.98
C ARG A 238 15.05 -9.88 -7.56
N ASP A 239 15.20 -11.13 -7.97
CA ASP A 239 14.16 -11.85 -8.70
C ASP A 239 13.01 -12.31 -7.79
N THR A 240 11.98 -12.94 -8.37
CA THR A 240 10.88 -13.52 -7.60
C THR A 240 11.43 -14.64 -6.73
N LEU A 241 11.25 -14.53 -5.41
CA LEU A 241 11.65 -15.57 -4.48
C LEU A 241 10.47 -16.49 -4.19
N VAL A 242 10.70 -17.80 -4.30
CA VAL A 242 9.71 -18.83 -3.97
C VAL A 242 10.31 -19.79 -2.96
N THR A 243 9.67 -19.95 -1.82
CA THR A 243 10.08 -20.88 -0.75
C THR A 243 8.86 -21.41 0.00
N ASN A 244 9.06 -22.13 1.11
CA ASN A 244 8.00 -22.68 1.94
C ASN A 244 7.99 -22.09 3.34
N ALA A 245 6.79 -22.04 3.95
CA ALA A 245 6.58 -21.54 5.29
C ALA A 245 7.36 -22.32 6.36
N SER A 246 7.83 -23.53 6.07
CA SER A 246 8.70 -24.30 6.98
C SER A 246 9.99 -23.59 7.40
N LEU A 247 10.43 -22.58 6.65
CA LEU A 247 11.60 -21.76 6.98
C LEU A 247 11.27 -20.58 7.91
N PHE A 248 9.99 -20.31 8.15
CA PHE A 248 9.52 -19.17 8.92
C PHE A 248 8.59 -19.62 10.04
N ASN A 249 8.54 -18.85 11.13
CA ASN A 249 7.59 -19.11 12.19
C ASN A 249 6.20 -18.53 11.85
N LEU A 250 5.61 -18.98 10.75
CA LEU A 250 4.28 -18.53 10.29
C LEU A 250 3.18 -19.51 10.72
N ASN A 251 2.02 -18.97 11.12
CA ASN A 251 0.83 -19.71 11.55
C ASN A 251 0.05 -20.29 10.35
N VAL A 252 0.73 -21.01 9.46
CA VAL A 252 0.19 -21.64 8.25
C VAL A 252 0.74 -23.07 8.11
N PRO A 253 0.23 -23.91 7.21
CA PRO A 253 0.83 -25.22 6.94
C PRO A 253 2.30 -25.05 6.54
N LYS A 254 3.18 -25.94 7.03
CA LYS A 254 4.63 -25.86 6.72
C LYS A 254 4.94 -25.90 5.21
N LYS A 255 4.04 -26.49 4.44
CA LYS A 255 4.09 -26.63 2.98
C LYS A 255 3.43 -25.45 2.24
N CYS A 256 2.91 -24.46 2.97
CA CYS A 256 2.41 -23.22 2.38
C CYS A 256 3.56 -22.53 1.63
N GLN A 257 3.32 -22.21 0.37
CA GLN A 257 4.31 -21.55 -0.47
C GLN A 257 4.35 -20.06 -0.11
N ILE A 258 5.56 -19.55 0.13
CA ILE A 258 5.83 -18.14 0.33
C ILE A 258 6.46 -17.60 -0.95
N ILE A 259 5.79 -16.65 -1.59
CA ILE A 259 6.26 -15.97 -2.81
C ILE A 259 6.49 -14.51 -2.47
N PHE A 260 7.70 -14.00 -2.73
CA PHE A 260 7.98 -12.57 -2.66
C PHE A 260 8.23 -12.04 -4.07
N LEU A 261 7.50 -10.98 -4.44
CA LEU A 261 7.63 -10.35 -5.75
C LEU A 261 9.05 -9.73 -5.95
N PRO A 262 9.51 -9.58 -7.20
CA PRO A 262 10.87 -9.12 -7.48
C PRO A 262 11.05 -7.63 -7.22
N LEU A 263 12.28 -7.22 -6.93
CA LEU A 263 12.69 -5.81 -6.81
C LEU A 263 13.07 -5.22 -8.18
N LEU A 264 12.95 -3.89 -8.33
CA LEU A 264 13.30 -3.21 -9.58
C LEU A 264 14.68 -2.55 -9.54
N GLY A 265 15.27 -2.40 -8.36
CA GLY A 265 16.66 -1.96 -8.15
C GLY A 265 16.77 -0.82 -7.14
N GLY A 266 17.93 -0.72 -6.48
CA GLY A 266 18.16 0.26 -5.42
C GLY A 266 17.08 0.19 -4.33
N PHE A 267 16.44 1.33 -4.09
CA PHE A 267 15.32 1.45 -3.13
C PHE A 267 13.94 1.14 -3.73
N VAL A 268 13.84 0.88 -5.04
CA VAL A 268 12.57 0.55 -5.70
C VAL A 268 12.29 -0.93 -5.55
N GLY A 269 11.32 -1.25 -4.70
CA GLY A 269 11.06 -2.62 -4.27
C GLY A 269 9.92 -3.32 -4.99
N ALA A 270 9.45 -4.38 -4.34
CA ALA A 270 8.46 -5.30 -4.89
C ALA A 270 7.03 -4.74 -4.80
N ASP A 271 6.82 -3.77 -3.91
CA ASP A 271 5.64 -2.91 -3.90
C ASP A 271 5.49 -2.16 -5.24
N THR A 272 6.55 -1.53 -5.75
CA THR A 272 6.49 -0.89 -7.08
C THR A 272 6.28 -1.91 -8.20
N THR A 273 6.89 -3.10 -8.12
CA THR A 273 6.58 -4.18 -9.07
C THR A 273 5.10 -4.54 -9.05
N ALA A 274 4.48 -4.61 -7.87
CA ALA A 274 3.06 -4.87 -7.74
C ALA A 274 2.21 -3.72 -8.31
N VAL A 275 2.59 -2.46 -8.09
CA VAL A 275 1.96 -1.30 -8.74
C VAL A 275 2.01 -1.43 -10.26
N LEU A 276 3.17 -1.77 -10.84
CA LEU A 276 3.30 -1.94 -12.29
C LEU A 276 2.50 -3.14 -12.82
N LEU A 277 2.31 -4.18 -11.99
CA LEU A 277 1.50 -5.35 -12.34
C LEU A 277 0.00 -5.03 -12.36
N SER A 278 -0.48 -4.17 -11.46
CA SER A 278 -1.90 -3.76 -11.40
C SER A 278 -2.30 -2.82 -12.54
N VAL A 279 -1.32 -2.15 -13.17
CA VAL A 279 -1.55 -1.28 -14.32
C VAL A 279 -1.71 -2.11 -15.59
N GLU A 280 -2.79 -1.86 -16.33
CA GLU A 280 -3.09 -2.56 -17.58
C GLU A 280 -1.90 -2.54 -18.56
N ALA A 281 -1.53 -3.72 -19.07
CA ALA A 281 -0.49 -3.89 -20.07
C ALA A 281 -0.95 -3.37 -21.44
N ASN A 282 -0.74 -2.09 -21.71
CA ASN A 282 -1.06 -1.45 -22.98
C ASN A 282 0.05 -0.47 -23.39
N GLN A 283 -0.10 0.16 -24.57
CA GLN A 283 0.91 1.05 -25.15
C GLN A 283 0.81 2.51 -24.67
N LYS A 284 0.07 2.78 -23.57
CA LYS A 284 -0.04 4.15 -23.04
C LYS A 284 1.26 4.61 -22.40
N ARG A 285 1.60 5.88 -22.65
CA ARG A 285 2.66 6.63 -21.99
C ARG A 285 2.14 7.14 -20.65
N ARG A 286 2.78 6.73 -19.56
CA ARG A 286 2.27 6.95 -18.20
C ARG A 286 3.35 7.46 -17.28
N LEU A 287 2.98 8.42 -16.44
CA LEU A 287 3.71 8.73 -15.21
C LEU A 287 2.92 8.12 -14.05
N ILE A 288 3.56 7.26 -13.28
CA ILE A 288 2.97 6.56 -12.13
C ILE A 288 3.70 7.06 -10.90
N ILE A 289 2.95 7.53 -9.91
CA ILE A 289 3.49 8.11 -8.67
C ILE A 289 2.83 7.38 -7.51
N ASP A 290 3.60 6.59 -6.77
CA ASP A 290 3.16 6.00 -5.52
C ASP A 290 3.56 6.92 -4.37
N LEU A 291 2.53 7.44 -3.70
CA LEU A 291 2.69 8.39 -2.61
C LEU A 291 2.57 7.66 -1.28
N GLY A 292 3.71 7.18 -0.78
CA GLY A 292 3.86 6.57 0.54
C GLY A 292 4.90 7.27 1.40
N THR A 293 5.54 6.51 2.29
CA THR A 293 6.66 7.01 3.12
C THR A 293 7.83 7.45 2.25
N ASN A 294 8.01 6.75 1.14
CA ASN A 294 8.87 7.12 0.03
C ASN A 294 7.99 7.56 -1.15
N GLY A 295 8.58 8.32 -2.07
CA GLY A 295 7.95 8.66 -3.34
C GLY A 295 8.53 7.80 -4.44
N GLU A 296 7.95 6.61 -4.67
CA GLU A 296 8.28 5.77 -5.81
C GLU A 296 7.61 6.30 -7.08
N ILE A 297 8.39 6.40 -8.16
CA ILE A 297 7.95 6.99 -9.42
C ILE A 297 8.34 6.05 -10.55
N ALA A 298 7.42 5.83 -11.49
CA ALA A 298 7.69 5.11 -12.72
C ALA A 298 7.22 5.92 -13.93
N VAL A 299 8.02 5.91 -15.00
CA VAL A 299 7.63 6.40 -16.33
C VAL A 299 7.60 5.22 -17.28
N SER A 300 6.50 5.08 -18.02
CA SER A 300 6.34 4.09 -19.09
C SER A 300 6.13 4.79 -20.42
N ASN A 301 6.72 4.27 -21.50
CA ASN A 301 6.41 4.65 -22.87
C ASN A 301 5.47 3.68 -23.59
N GLY A 302 4.86 2.74 -22.86
CA GLY A 302 4.05 1.66 -23.43
C GLY A 302 4.82 0.33 -23.64
N ASP A 303 6.15 0.35 -23.62
CA ASP A 303 6.97 -0.87 -23.72
C ASP A 303 7.91 -1.02 -22.53
N GLN A 304 8.72 0.01 -22.22
CA GLN A 304 9.73 -0.03 -21.17
C GLN A 304 9.38 0.88 -20.00
N TYR A 305 9.96 0.59 -18.84
CA TYR A 305 9.79 1.38 -17.62
C TYR A 305 11.12 1.99 -17.19
N MET A 306 11.09 3.24 -16.74
CA MET A 306 12.12 3.81 -15.88
C MET A 306 11.54 4.05 -14.51
N VAL A 307 12.24 3.62 -13.46
CA VAL A 307 11.78 3.75 -12.08
C VAL A 307 12.83 4.45 -11.23
N ALA A 308 12.36 5.19 -10.23
CA ALA A 308 13.19 5.75 -9.19
C ALA A 308 12.40 5.82 -7.87
N SER A 309 13.12 5.93 -6.77
CA SER A 309 12.54 6.29 -5.48
C SER A 309 13.10 7.64 -5.04
N THR A 310 12.27 8.44 -4.37
CA THR A 310 12.63 9.74 -3.83
C THR A 310 12.41 9.76 -2.32
N ALA A 311 13.38 10.30 -1.59
CA ALA A 311 13.25 10.51 -0.16
C ALA A 311 12.37 11.74 0.11
N CYS A 312 11.05 11.58 0.01
CA CYS A 312 10.10 12.66 0.31
C CYS A 312 9.92 12.88 1.82
N GLY A 313 10.25 11.89 2.64
CA GLY A 313 10.04 11.93 4.08
C GLY A 313 8.56 11.84 4.47
N PRO A 314 8.26 11.72 5.78
CA PRO A 314 6.93 11.31 6.23
C PRO A 314 5.92 12.47 6.37
N ALA A 315 6.26 13.68 5.89
CA ALA A 315 5.44 14.87 6.03
C ALA A 315 4.02 14.69 5.44
N LEU A 316 3.92 13.98 4.32
CA LEU A 316 2.65 13.68 3.64
C LEU A 316 1.85 12.57 4.35
N GLU A 317 2.46 11.84 5.28
CA GLU A 317 1.75 10.92 6.19
C GLU A 317 1.36 11.57 7.53
N GLY A 318 1.60 12.88 7.66
CA GLY A 318 1.37 13.65 8.87
C GLY A 318 2.52 13.59 9.90
N ALA A 319 3.59 12.82 9.66
CA ALA A 319 4.72 12.77 10.58
C ALA A 319 5.70 13.93 10.33
N GLY A 320 6.21 14.53 11.40
CA GLY A 320 7.09 15.71 11.31
C GLY A 320 6.35 17.05 11.14
N ILE A 321 5.02 17.01 11.07
CA ILE A 321 4.11 18.16 11.13
C ILE A 321 3.59 18.27 12.57
N GLU A 322 3.58 19.46 13.18
CA GLU A 322 3.31 19.64 14.61
C GLU A 322 1.95 19.08 15.06
N TYR A 323 0.89 19.46 14.36
CA TYR A 323 -0.45 18.88 14.54
C TYR A 323 -0.77 17.85 13.46
N GLY A 324 0.27 17.23 12.89
CA GLY A 324 0.12 16.21 11.87
C GLY A 324 -0.28 14.87 12.47
N MET A 325 -1.19 14.18 11.80
CA MET A 325 -1.62 12.84 12.15
C MET A 325 -1.94 12.02 10.91
N ARG A 326 -2.14 10.72 11.07
CA ARG A 326 -2.57 9.86 9.96
C ARG A 326 -4.02 10.14 9.59
N GLY A 327 -4.43 9.66 8.41
CA GLY A 327 -5.83 9.60 8.00
C GLY A 327 -6.63 8.65 8.89
N SER A 328 -7.07 9.14 10.05
CA SER A 328 -7.87 8.42 11.03
C SER A 328 -8.85 9.38 11.72
N THR A 329 -9.78 8.83 12.51
CA THR A 329 -10.82 9.60 13.18
C THR A 329 -10.26 10.82 13.93
N GLY A 330 -10.78 12.00 13.59
CA GLY A 330 -10.34 13.29 14.11
C GLY A 330 -9.33 14.04 13.23
N ALA A 331 -8.84 13.45 12.15
CA ALA A 331 -7.94 14.15 11.22
C ALA A 331 -8.71 15.01 10.21
N ILE A 332 -8.26 16.24 9.99
CA ILE A 332 -8.73 17.11 8.91
C ILE A 332 -8.22 16.54 7.58
N GLU A 333 -9.15 16.11 6.72
CA GLU A 333 -8.86 15.49 5.42
C GLU A 333 -9.12 16.39 4.21
N ARG A 334 -9.95 17.43 4.38
CA ARG A 334 -10.22 18.47 3.39
C ARG A 334 -10.18 19.82 4.06
N PHE A 335 -9.70 20.82 3.34
CA PHE A 335 -9.66 22.20 3.79
C PHE A 335 -9.91 23.14 2.62
N GLU A 336 -10.76 24.14 2.83
CA GLU A 336 -11.04 25.18 1.85
C GLU A 336 -11.29 26.52 2.54
N ILE A 337 -10.93 27.62 1.88
CA ILE A 337 -11.22 28.97 2.35
C ILE A 337 -12.23 29.59 1.41
N LEU A 338 -13.45 29.79 1.91
CA LEU A 338 -14.55 30.42 1.18
C LEU A 338 -14.79 31.85 1.70
N GLN A 339 -15.75 32.56 1.09
CA GLN A 339 -16.04 33.96 1.45
C GLN A 339 -16.52 34.14 2.90
N ASP A 340 -17.19 33.13 3.43
CA ASP A 340 -17.75 33.09 4.79
C ASP A 340 -16.76 32.55 5.83
N GLY A 341 -15.62 31.98 5.42
CA GLY A 341 -14.54 31.61 6.32
C GLY A 341 -13.83 30.31 5.94
N ILE A 342 -13.26 29.68 6.96
CA ILE A 342 -12.55 28.40 6.86
C ILE A 342 -13.57 27.26 6.94
N HIS A 343 -13.50 26.34 5.98
CA HIS A 343 -14.26 25.09 5.99
C HIS A 343 -13.31 23.91 5.94
N TYR A 344 -13.67 22.83 6.63
CA TYR A 344 -12.89 21.60 6.62
C TYR A 344 -13.77 20.38 6.85
N LYS A 345 -13.28 19.23 6.42
CA LYS A 345 -13.89 17.92 6.69
C LYS A 345 -12.98 17.10 7.60
N VAL A 346 -13.56 16.48 8.61
CA VAL A 346 -12.85 15.64 9.58
C VAL A 346 -13.24 14.18 9.37
N ILE A 347 -12.27 13.28 9.34
CA ILE A 347 -12.53 11.85 9.26
C ILE A 347 -13.32 11.41 10.51
N GLY A 348 -14.45 10.73 10.29
CA GLY A 348 -15.31 10.21 11.35
C GLY A 348 -16.22 11.24 12.02
N ASP A 349 -16.44 12.40 11.39
CA ASP A 349 -17.39 13.43 11.80
C ASP A 349 -17.27 13.82 13.29
N SER A 350 -16.03 13.98 13.76
CA SER A 350 -15.70 14.34 15.14
C SER A 350 -14.98 15.70 15.23
N ASN A 351 -14.75 16.19 16.44
CA ASN A 351 -13.89 17.36 16.64
C ASN A 351 -12.48 17.11 16.08
N PRO A 352 -11.84 18.10 15.44
CA PRO A 352 -10.48 17.99 14.92
C PRO A 352 -9.45 17.75 16.02
N LYS A 353 -8.60 16.74 15.80
CA LYS A 353 -7.41 16.43 16.61
C LYS A 353 -6.11 16.85 15.94
N GLY A 354 -6.13 17.00 14.63
CA GLY A 354 -4.94 17.25 13.83
C GLY A 354 -5.24 17.21 12.34
N ILE A 355 -4.18 17.19 11.54
CA ILE A 355 -4.22 17.36 10.09
C ILE A 355 -3.59 16.13 9.44
N CYS A 356 -4.30 15.47 8.51
CA CYS A 356 -3.69 14.41 7.72
C CYS A 356 -3.03 14.96 6.45
N GLY A 357 -2.37 14.07 5.72
CA GLY A 357 -1.67 14.41 4.48
C GLY A 357 -2.49 15.24 3.48
N SER A 358 -3.71 14.79 3.14
CA SER A 358 -4.55 15.51 2.19
C SER A 358 -4.95 16.88 2.72
N GLY A 359 -5.23 16.98 4.02
CA GLY A 359 -5.54 18.22 4.71
C GLY A 359 -4.37 19.23 4.66
N ILE A 360 -3.13 18.80 4.90
CA ILE A 360 -1.98 19.73 4.87
C ILE A 360 -1.69 20.24 3.45
N VAL A 361 -1.90 19.41 2.42
CA VAL A 361 -1.80 19.86 1.02
C VAL A 361 -2.87 20.91 0.70
N ASP A 362 -4.11 20.65 1.11
CA ASP A 362 -5.22 21.59 0.91
C ASP A 362 -4.97 22.92 1.65
N ILE A 363 -4.56 22.87 2.91
CA ILE A 363 -4.22 24.06 3.69
C ILE A 363 -3.14 24.89 2.99
N ILE A 364 -2.03 24.27 2.60
CA ILE A 364 -0.92 25.00 1.97
C ILE A 364 -1.37 25.63 0.64
N ALA A 365 -2.14 24.90 -0.16
CA ALA A 365 -2.68 25.41 -1.42
C ALA A 365 -3.58 26.63 -1.19
N GLU A 366 -4.50 26.56 -0.22
CA GLU A 366 -5.39 27.69 0.10
C GLU A 366 -4.61 28.89 0.64
N LEU A 367 -3.65 28.67 1.55
CA LEU A 367 -2.84 29.75 2.12
C LEU A 367 -1.98 30.45 1.05
N LEU A 368 -1.54 29.75 0.01
CA LEU A 368 -0.89 30.35 -1.16
C LEU A 368 -1.88 31.19 -1.98
N LYS A 369 -3.07 30.66 -2.28
CA LYS A 369 -4.09 31.37 -3.07
C LYS A 369 -4.49 32.71 -2.45
N ILE A 370 -4.62 32.76 -1.13
CA ILE A 370 -5.02 33.98 -0.41
C ILE A 370 -3.83 34.89 -0.02
N GLY A 371 -2.59 34.48 -0.33
CA GLY A 371 -1.39 35.25 -0.04
C GLY A 371 -0.98 35.30 1.44
N VAL A 372 -1.40 34.32 2.26
CA VAL A 372 -0.82 34.10 3.59
C VAL A 372 0.62 33.59 3.46
N LEU A 373 0.85 32.72 2.48
CA LEU A 373 2.16 32.21 2.10
C LEU A 373 2.63 32.90 0.82
N ASP A 374 3.91 33.27 0.76
CA ASP A 374 4.56 33.62 -0.50
C ASP A 374 5.08 32.38 -1.25
N ASN A 375 5.59 32.58 -2.47
CA ASN A 375 6.13 31.50 -3.31
C ASN A 375 7.36 30.81 -2.70
N THR A 376 8.04 31.42 -1.72
CA THR A 376 9.15 30.80 -0.99
C THR A 376 8.66 29.90 0.15
N GLY A 377 7.35 29.89 0.40
CA GLY A 377 6.68 29.22 1.51
C GLY A 377 6.77 30.00 2.81
N LYS A 378 7.13 31.29 2.77
CA LYS A 378 7.20 32.12 3.97
C LYS A 378 5.81 32.63 4.35
N MET A 379 5.44 32.41 5.60
CA MET A 379 4.22 32.98 6.17
C MET A 379 4.40 34.48 6.44
N LEU A 380 3.46 35.29 5.98
CA LEU A 380 3.46 36.73 6.23
C LEU A 380 3.13 37.01 7.71
N SER A 381 3.67 38.14 8.22
CA SER A 381 3.24 38.64 9.53
C SER A 381 1.79 39.14 9.45
N PRO A 382 1.06 39.15 10.58
CA PRO A 382 -0.30 39.69 10.62
C PRO A 382 -0.39 41.11 10.03
N GLU A 383 0.59 41.99 10.32
CA GLU A 383 0.54 43.35 9.78
C GLU A 383 0.72 43.38 8.26
N LYS A 384 1.66 42.60 7.73
CA LYS A 384 1.91 42.54 6.28
C LYS A 384 0.73 41.92 5.54
N PHE A 385 0.13 40.88 6.10
CA PHE A 385 -1.05 40.25 5.52
C PHE A 385 -2.25 41.20 5.53
N ALA A 386 -2.48 41.93 6.63
CA ALA A 386 -3.56 42.92 6.73
C ALA A 386 -3.38 44.07 5.73
N ILE A 387 -2.14 44.52 5.48
CA ILE A 387 -1.86 45.54 4.46
C ILE A 387 -2.17 45.02 3.05
N ALA A 388 -1.77 43.78 2.73
CA ALA A 388 -2.03 43.17 1.43
C ALA A 388 -3.51 42.80 1.23
N ASN A 389 -4.22 42.47 2.32
CA ASN A 389 -5.59 41.97 2.32
C ASN A 389 -6.45 42.69 3.38
N PRO A 390 -6.72 44.00 3.24
CA PRO A 390 -7.32 44.84 4.29
C PRO A 390 -8.74 44.44 4.71
N ASN A 391 -9.46 43.72 3.84
CA ASN A 391 -10.82 43.26 4.11
C ASN A 391 -10.86 41.78 4.56
N SER A 392 -9.71 41.13 4.74
CA SER A 392 -9.67 39.72 5.11
C SER A 392 -9.89 39.52 6.61
N SER A 393 -10.92 38.76 6.95
CA SER A 393 -11.20 38.32 8.32
C SER A 393 -10.15 37.32 8.85
N LEU A 394 -9.28 36.79 7.98
CA LEU A 394 -8.30 35.76 8.30
C LEU A 394 -7.02 36.30 8.97
N THR A 395 -6.87 37.62 9.08
CA THR A 395 -5.75 38.21 9.85
C THR A 395 -5.74 37.69 11.29
N LYS A 396 -6.91 37.44 11.88
CA LYS A 396 -7.05 36.87 13.24
C LYS A 396 -6.52 35.44 13.36
N ASN A 397 -6.42 34.72 12.24
CA ASN A 397 -5.89 33.35 12.20
C ASN A 397 -4.36 33.33 12.14
N LEU A 398 -3.70 34.45 11.84
CA LEU A 398 -2.25 34.58 11.96
C LEU A 398 -1.88 34.92 13.40
N VAL A 399 -1.43 33.93 14.15
CA VAL A 399 -1.17 34.02 15.59
C VAL A 399 0.29 33.72 15.90
N THR A 400 0.69 33.99 17.15
CA THR A 400 1.98 33.52 17.66
C THR A 400 1.78 32.21 18.40
N HIS A 401 2.40 31.14 17.90
CA HIS A 401 2.40 29.81 18.50
C HIS A 401 3.86 29.35 18.68
N GLY A 402 4.24 28.93 19.89
CA GLY A 402 5.63 28.56 20.19
C GLY A 402 6.66 29.67 19.91
N GLY A 403 6.26 30.94 20.04
CA GLY A 403 7.11 32.11 19.77
C GLY A 403 7.37 32.38 18.27
N LYS A 404 6.65 31.72 17.37
CA LYS A 404 6.74 31.92 15.91
C LYS A 404 5.35 32.18 15.33
N ILE A 405 5.31 32.77 14.14
CA ILE A 405 4.05 32.95 13.41
C ILE A 405 3.54 31.58 12.96
N ALA A 406 2.25 31.34 13.19
CA ALA A 406 1.52 30.17 12.74
C ALA A 406 0.12 30.57 12.24
N PHE A 407 -0.46 29.72 11.42
CA PHE A 407 -1.85 29.85 10.97
C PHE A 407 -2.74 28.92 11.82
N MET A 408 -3.69 29.50 12.55
CA MET A 408 -4.70 28.77 13.31
C MET A 408 -5.78 28.25 12.36
N VAL A 409 -5.80 26.94 12.18
CA VAL A 409 -6.76 26.21 11.33
C VAL A 409 -8.07 26.00 12.09
N VAL A 410 -7.97 25.59 13.35
CA VAL A 410 -9.10 25.32 14.24
C VAL A 410 -8.88 26.06 15.54
N SER A 411 -9.93 26.70 16.06
CA SER A 411 -9.87 27.41 17.34
C SER A 411 -9.76 26.42 18.51
N PRO A 412 -9.26 26.85 19.68
CA PRO A 412 -9.33 26.09 20.92
C PRO A 412 -10.74 25.57 21.26
N ASP A 413 -11.77 26.40 21.06
CA ASP A 413 -13.15 26.04 21.41
C ASP A 413 -13.72 24.91 20.52
N ASP A 414 -13.20 24.77 19.31
CA ASP A 414 -13.66 23.80 18.30
C ASP A 414 -12.76 22.56 18.21
N SER A 415 -11.58 22.56 18.85
CA SER A 415 -10.66 21.42 18.81
C SER A 415 -11.08 20.31 19.77
N PHE A 416 -10.52 19.12 19.58
CA PHE A 416 -10.81 17.97 20.43
C PHE A 416 -10.32 18.14 21.88
N ASP A 417 -9.21 18.84 22.08
CA ASP A 417 -8.47 18.96 23.33
C ASP A 417 -8.52 20.35 23.98
N GLY A 418 -9.13 21.34 23.33
CA GLY A 418 -9.16 22.71 23.83
C GLY A 418 -7.91 23.54 23.54
N GLU A 419 -6.96 23.02 22.74
CA GLU A 419 -5.69 23.69 22.47
C GLU A 419 -5.64 24.38 21.08
N GLY A 420 -6.56 24.02 20.18
CA GLY A 420 -6.58 24.46 18.79
C GLY A 420 -5.68 23.63 17.88
N VAL A 421 -5.79 23.85 16.56
CA VAL A 421 -4.97 23.17 15.54
C VAL A 421 -4.28 24.23 14.68
N TYR A 422 -2.95 24.15 14.56
CA TYR A 422 -2.13 25.16 13.90
C TYR A 422 -1.23 24.57 12.81
N VAL A 423 -0.90 25.39 11.81
CA VAL A 423 0.17 25.12 10.83
C VAL A 423 1.29 26.14 11.02
N THR A 424 2.49 25.65 11.30
CA THR A 424 3.66 26.48 11.55
C THR A 424 4.54 26.64 10.31
N GLN A 425 5.44 27.62 10.35
CA GLN A 425 6.46 27.78 9.30
C GLN A 425 7.35 26.53 9.12
N LYS A 426 7.58 25.74 10.18
CA LYS A 426 8.36 24.50 10.11
C LYS A 426 7.60 23.43 9.32
N ASP A 427 6.29 23.33 9.53
CA ASP A 427 5.41 22.39 8.83
C ASP A 427 5.41 22.66 7.32
N ILE A 428 5.29 23.93 6.93
CA ILE A 428 5.39 24.36 5.52
C ILE A 428 6.73 23.90 4.92
N ARG A 429 7.83 24.06 5.65
CA ARG A 429 9.16 23.63 5.18
C ARG A 429 9.25 22.12 4.99
N GLN A 430 8.66 21.33 5.88
CA GLN A 430 8.63 19.88 5.70
C GLN A 430 7.87 19.46 4.44
N VAL A 431 6.73 20.09 4.16
CA VAL A 431 5.99 19.81 2.91
C VAL A 431 6.77 20.26 1.67
N GLN A 432 7.49 21.40 1.73
CA GLN A 432 8.35 21.84 0.63
C GLN A 432 9.45 20.84 0.28
N LEU A 433 10.06 20.20 1.28
CA LEU A 433 11.06 19.15 1.06
C LEU A 433 10.42 17.95 0.36
N ALA A 434 9.30 17.46 0.91
CA ALA A 434 8.59 16.29 0.37
C ALA A 434 8.14 16.51 -1.08
N LYS A 435 7.45 17.64 -1.33
CA LYS A 435 6.89 17.95 -2.63
C LYS A 435 7.96 18.21 -3.68
N SER A 436 9.09 18.81 -3.28
CA SER A 436 10.20 19.02 -4.19
C SER A 436 10.87 17.71 -4.61
N ALA A 437 11.01 16.76 -3.70
CA ALA A 437 11.61 15.45 -3.98
C ALA A 437 10.79 14.72 -5.06
N ILE A 438 9.48 14.63 -4.86
CA ILE A 438 8.56 13.95 -5.78
C ILE A 438 8.52 14.63 -7.14
N PHE A 439 8.33 15.95 -7.18
CA PHE A 439 8.26 16.70 -8.44
C PHE A 439 9.56 16.61 -9.23
N THR A 440 10.71 16.71 -8.54
CA THR A 440 12.04 16.57 -9.16
C THR A 440 12.24 15.16 -9.71
N GLY A 441 11.83 14.12 -8.98
CA GLY A 441 11.91 12.75 -9.48
C GLY A 441 11.04 12.53 -10.73
N CYS A 442 9.83 13.09 -10.76
CA CYS A 442 8.96 13.04 -11.94
C CYS A 442 9.63 13.71 -13.14
N GLN A 443 10.12 14.94 -12.96
CA GLN A 443 10.78 15.72 -14.00
C GLN A 443 12.00 14.98 -14.55
N MET A 444 12.90 14.53 -13.67
CA MET A 444 14.13 13.86 -14.08
C MET A 444 13.88 12.53 -14.78
N LEU A 445 12.86 11.76 -14.36
CA LEU A 445 12.52 10.53 -15.05
C LEU A 445 11.97 10.80 -16.44
N LEU A 446 11.07 11.78 -16.61
CA LEU A 446 10.57 12.19 -17.93
C LEU A 446 11.71 12.66 -18.85
N ASP A 447 12.59 13.52 -18.34
CA ASP A 447 13.75 14.05 -19.06
C ASP A 447 14.71 12.93 -19.49
N LYS A 448 15.03 11.98 -18.60
CA LYS A 448 15.89 10.83 -18.91
C LYS A 448 15.25 9.85 -19.88
N TYR A 449 13.93 9.74 -19.86
CA TYR A 449 13.20 8.98 -20.86
C TYR A 449 13.21 9.69 -22.22
N GLY A 450 13.29 11.02 -22.22
CA GLY A 450 13.12 11.85 -23.41
C GLY A 450 11.65 12.06 -23.77
N LEU A 451 10.74 11.98 -22.79
CA LEU A 451 9.32 12.24 -22.95
C LEU A 451 8.97 13.62 -22.42
N LYS A 452 8.26 14.41 -23.21
CA LYS A 452 7.63 15.64 -22.71
C LYS A 452 6.39 15.27 -21.90
N GLY A 453 6.07 16.10 -20.90
CA GLY A 453 4.92 15.84 -20.06
C GLY A 453 3.59 15.83 -20.83
N GLU A 454 3.43 16.69 -21.84
CA GLU A 454 2.25 16.75 -22.71
C GLU A 454 2.12 15.53 -23.64
N GLU A 455 3.17 14.72 -23.75
CA GLU A 455 3.13 13.45 -24.46
C GLU A 455 2.61 12.32 -23.56
N LEU A 456 2.35 12.54 -22.27
CA LEU A 456 1.73 11.53 -21.44
C LEU A 456 0.27 11.34 -21.82
N ASP A 457 -0.18 10.09 -21.84
CA ASP A 457 -1.61 9.80 -22.03
C ASP A 457 -2.36 9.94 -20.70
N GLU A 458 -1.71 9.62 -19.57
CA GLU A 458 -2.27 9.75 -18.23
C GLU A 458 -1.19 9.79 -17.13
N ILE A 459 -1.56 10.35 -15.97
CA ILE A 459 -0.80 10.22 -14.72
C ILE A 459 -1.61 9.35 -13.76
N LEU A 460 -0.97 8.34 -13.17
CA LEU A 460 -1.59 7.43 -12.21
C LEU A 460 -1.03 7.69 -10.81
N LEU A 461 -1.91 7.97 -9.85
CA LEU A 461 -1.55 8.19 -8.44
C LEU A 461 -1.92 6.96 -7.62
N ALA A 462 -0.92 6.34 -7.00
CA ALA A 462 -1.08 5.22 -6.09
C ALA A 462 -0.82 5.64 -4.64
N GLY A 463 -1.14 4.73 -3.72
CA GLY A 463 -0.87 4.86 -2.29
C GLY A 463 -2.04 5.42 -1.51
N ALA A 464 -2.05 5.17 -0.19
CA ALA A 464 -3.14 5.60 0.72
C ALA A 464 -3.43 7.10 0.61
N PHE A 465 -2.38 7.90 0.47
CA PHE A 465 -2.46 9.34 0.34
C PHE A 465 -2.97 9.77 -1.05
N GLY A 466 -2.56 9.09 -2.13
CA GLY A 466 -2.97 9.37 -3.50
C GLY A 466 -4.49 9.20 -3.75
N ASN A 467 -5.19 8.45 -2.90
CA ASN A 467 -6.65 8.27 -2.98
C ASN A 467 -7.46 9.48 -2.54
N TYR A 468 -6.97 10.23 -1.55
CA TYR A 468 -7.74 11.29 -0.90
C TYR A 468 -7.20 12.69 -1.20
N ILE A 469 -6.07 12.80 -1.90
CA ILE A 469 -5.50 14.09 -2.25
C ILE A 469 -6.40 14.88 -3.22
N ASN A 470 -6.48 16.21 -3.04
CA ASN A 470 -7.05 17.07 -4.07
C ASN A 470 -5.99 17.31 -5.15
N VAL A 471 -6.21 16.73 -6.34
CA VAL A 471 -5.27 16.81 -7.46
C VAL A 471 -4.95 18.25 -7.84
N ASN A 472 -5.95 19.13 -7.89
CA ASN A 472 -5.72 20.54 -8.25
C ASN A 472 -4.85 21.26 -7.23
N ASN A 473 -5.07 21.01 -5.94
CA ASN A 473 -4.23 21.61 -4.89
C ASN A 473 -2.82 21.03 -4.89
N ALA A 474 -2.69 19.71 -5.12
CA ALA A 474 -1.40 19.04 -5.25
C ALA A 474 -0.57 19.61 -6.42
N GLN A 475 -1.21 19.84 -7.57
CA GLN A 475 -0.59 20.51 -8.71
C GLN A 475 -0.26 21.98 -8.39
N HIS A 476 -1.16 22.69 -7.72
CA HIS A 476 -0.95 24.10 -7.36
C HIS A 476 0.28 24.32 -6.47
N ILE A 477 0.55 23.41 -5.52
CA ILE A 477 1.75 23.46 -4.68
C ILE A 477 3.00 22.91 -5.40
N GLY A 478 2.84 22.30 -6.57
CA GLY A 478 3.92 21.64 -7.31
C GLY A 478 4.40 20.36 -6.64
N LEU A 479 3.49 19.57 -6.07
CA LEU A 479 3.74 18.21 -5.61
C LEU A 479 3.65 17.21 -6.77
N ILE A 480 2.67 17.42 -7.65
CA ILE A 480 2.40 16.59 -8.82
C ILE A 480 2.52 17.49 -10.05
N PRO A 481 3.15 17.06 -11.15
CA PRO A 481 3.19 17.85 -12.37
C PRO A 481 1.80 18.02 -12.99
N ALA A 482 1.64 19.13 -13.70
CA ALA A 482 0.46 19.44 -14.48
C ALA A 482 0.88 19.65 -15.93
N PHE A 483 0.27 18.91 -16.83
CA PHE A 483 0.53 18.98 -18.27
C PHE A 483 -0.80 19.15 -19.00
N ASP A 484 -0.82 20.02 -20.00
CA ASP A 484 -2.03 20.29 -20.76
C ASP A 484 -2.50 19.04 -21.49
N GLY A 485 -3.79 18.70 -21.35
CA GLY A 485 -4.39 17.53 -22.00
C GLY A 485 -4.15 16.19 -21.30
N VAL A 486 -3.39 16.16 -20.19
CA VAL A 486 -3.08 14.92 -19.46
C VAL A 486 -4.02 14.77 -18.27
N THR A 487 -4.72 13.63 -18.21
CA THR A 487 -5.66 13.33 -17.11
C THR A 487 -4.96 12.57 -16.00
N ILE A 488 -5.36 12.85 -14.75
CA ILE A 488 -4.82 12.20 -13.55
C ILE A 488 -5.87 11.26 -12.98
N PHE A 489 -5.50 10.00 -12.75
CA PHE A 489 -6.35 8.99 -12.13
C PHE A 489 -5.74 8.50 -10.82
N SER A 490 -6.57 8.32 -9.81
CA SER A 490 -6.17 7.63 -8.59
C SER A 490 -6.44 6.14 -8.75
N ILE A 491 -5.45 5.30 -8.43
CA ILE A 491 -5.48 3.84 -8.62
C ILE A 491 -5.42 3.04 -7.32
N GLY A 492 -5.74 3.66 -6.17
CA GLY A 492 -5.91 2.89 -4.94
C GLY A 492 -4.61 2.45 -4.29
N ASN A 493 -4.72 1.41 -3.48
CA ASN A 493 -3.58 0.57 -3.13
C ASN A 493 -3.18 -0.29 -4.34
N ALA A 494 -2.43 0.30 -5.26
CA ALA A 494 -1.99 -0.40 -6.44
C ALA A 494 -1.02 -1.55 -6.11
N ALA A 495 -0.19 -1.41 -5.06
CA ALA A 495 0.67 -2.50 -4.58
C ALA A 495 -0.18 -3.67 -4.07
N GLY A 496 -1.15 -3.40 -3.19
CA GLY A 496 -2.14 -4.39 -2.73
C GLY A 496 -2.89 -5.05 -3.89
N THR A 497 -3.28 -4.28 -4.90
CA THR A 497 -3.96 -4.81 -6.10
C THR A 497 -3.06 -5.76 -6.89
N GLY A 498 -1.81 -5.37 -7.15
CA GLY A 498 -0.87 -6.18 -7.90
C GLY A 498 -0.55 -7.50 -7.23
N VAL A 499 -0.35 -7.51 -5.91
CA VAL A 499 -0.05 -8.75 -5.18
C VAL A 499 -1.25 -9.72 -5.21
N GLN A 500 -2.48 -9.21 -5.15
CA GLN A 500 -3.71 -10.01 -5.34
C GLN A 500 -3.79 -10.56 -6.77
N GLN A 501 -3.51 -9.74 -7.79
CA GLN A 501 -3.47 -10.18 -9.19
C GLN A 501 -2.42 -11.28 -9.42
N TYR A 502 -1.29 -11.24 -8.72
CA TYR A 502 -0.31 -12.32 -8.78
C TYR A 502 -0.82 -13.63 -8.16
N LEU A 503 -1.45 -13.54 -6.99
CA LEU A 503 -2.04 -14.70 -6.31
C LEU A 503 -3.10 -15.39 -7.18
N LEU A 504 -3.99 -14.60 -7.78
CA LEU A 504 -5.18 -15.12 -8.46
C LEU A 504 -4.94 -15.56 -9.90
N ASN A 505 -3.86 -15.12 -10.54
CA ASN A 505 -3.59 -15.40 -11.95
C ASN A 505 -2.14 -15.88 -12.17
N GLN A 506 -1.99 -17.14 -12.55
CA GLN A 506 -0.68 -17.74 -12.83
C GLN A 506 0.12 -17.02 -13.93
N LEU A 507 -0.57 -16.35 -14.89
CA LEU A 507 0.08 -15.60 -15.96
C LEU A 507 0.79 -14.33 -15.44
N SER A 508 0.45 -13.86 -14.24
CA SER A 508 1.10 -12.73 -13.60
C SER A 508 2.57 -13.00 -13.30
N SER A 509 2.99 -14.26 -13.16
CA SER A 509 4.41 -14.60 -12.98
C SER A 509 5.26 -14.18 -14.19
N ASP A 510 4.77 -14.47 -15.40
CA ASP A 510 5.48 -14.08 -16.63
C ASP A 510 5.43 -12.57 -16.85
N ARG A 511 4.31 -11.92 -16.50
CA ARG A 511 4.22 -10.46 -16.53
C ARG A 511 5.19 -9.79 -15.56
N CYS A 512 5.36 -10.31 -14.34
CA CYS A 512 6.37 -9.81 -13.40
C CYS A 512 7.78 -9.94 -13.97
N LYS A 513 8.13 -11.07 -14.59
CA LYS A 513 9.44 -11.24 -15.25
C LYS A 513 9.63 -10.21 -16.36
N GLU A 514 8.61 -9.98 -17.18
CA GLU A 514 8.64 -8.96 -18.24
C GLU A 514 8.86 -7.56 -17.66
N ILE A 515 8.13 -7.18 -16.60
CA ILE A 515 8.30 -5.90 -15.91
C ILE A 515 9.75 -5.74 -15.46
N VAL A 516 10.33 -6.74 -14.78
CA VAL A 516 11.73 -6.69 -14.32
C VAL A 516 12.71 -6.52 -15.48
N GLN A 517 12.51 -7.26 -16.58
CA GLN A 517 13.37 -7.20 -17.77
C GLN A 517 13.29 -5.86 -18.50
N LYS A 518 12.10 -5.27 -18.56
CA LYS A 518 11.85 -4.00 -19.27
C LYS A 518 12.03 -2.76 -18.38
N THR A 519 12.36 -2.95 -17.10
CA THR A 519 12.56 -1.85 -16.15
C THR A 519 14.03 -1.49 -15.99
N LYS A 520 14.31 -0.18 -16.09
CA LYS A 520 15.59 0.43 -15.74
C LYS A 520 15.44 1.29 -14.48
N HIS A 521 16.18 0.95 -13.44
CA HIS A 521 16.30 1.81 -12.26
C HIS A 521 17.21 3.02 -12.54
N ILE A 522 16.78 4.19 -12.07
CA ILE A 522 17.51 5.46 -12.16
C ILE A 522 17.85 5.93 -10.74
N GLU A 523 19.15 6.02 -10.43
CA GLU A 523 19.63 6.55 -9.16
C GLU A 523 19.65 8.08 -9.18
N LEU A 524 18.56 8.70 -8.71
CA LEU A 524 18.37 10.15 -8.70
C LEU A 524 19.35 10.86 -7.76
N ALA A 525 19.67 10.29 -6.59
CA ALA A 525 20.48 10.99 -5.59
C ALA A 525 21.94 11.19 -6.03
N SER A 526 22.43 10.34 -6.93
CA SER A 526 23.77 10.44 -7.52
C SER A 526 23.85 11.36 -8.74
N ASP A 527 22.70 11.81 -9.24
CA ASP A 527 22.64 12.60 -10.46
C ASP A 527 23.05 14.06 -10.19
N PRO A 528 23.99 14.63 -10.99
CA PRO A 528 24.47 16.00 -10.80
C PRO A 528 23.38 17.07 -10.83
N ASP A 529 22.28 16.84 -11.56
CA ASP A 529 21.21 17.83 -11.73
C ASP A 529 20.17 17.77 -10.61
N PHE A 530 20.14 16.68 -9.83
CA PHE A 530 19.12 16.47 -8.79
C PHE A 530 19.10 17.60 -7.76
N GLN A 531 20.26 17.98 -7.21
CA GLN A 531 20.31 19.01 -6.16
C GLN A 531 19.81 20.37 -6.66
N ASN A 532 20.17 20.74 -7.90
CA ASN A 532 19.75 22.01 -8.48
C ASN A 532 18.24 22.03 -8.73
N LEU A 533 17.69 20.98 -9.35
CA LEU A 533 16.26 20.85 -9.60
C LEU A 533 15.47 20.77 -8.27
N TYR A 534 15.96 20.02 -7.30
CA TYR A 534 15.36 19.90 -5.97
C TYR A 534 15.29 21.25 -5.25
N VAL A 535 16.34 22.08 -5.30
CA VAL A 535 16.28 23.42 -4.69
C VAL A 535 15.29 24.33 -5.44
N GLN A 536 15.29 24.28 -6.78
CA GLN A 536 14.35 25.06 -7.59
C GLN A 536 12.89 24.66 -7.36
N ASN A 537 12.63 23.37 -7.17
CA ASN A 537 11.30 22.83 -6.98
C ASN A 537 10.80 22.94 -5.53
N MET A 538 11.59 23.47 -4.59
CA MET A 538 11.09 23.85 -3.25
C MET A 538 10.13 25.04 -3.29
N TYR A 539 10.31 25.97 -4.23
CA TYR A 539 9.43 27.12 -4.40
C TYR A 539 8.03 26.67 -4.83
N PHE A 540 6.99 27.29 -4.29
CA PHE A 540 5.62 27.09 -4.74
C PHE A 540 5.42 27.87 -6.03
N LYS A 541 5.31 27.18 -7.17
CA LYS A 541 5.07 27.78 -8.48
C LYS A 541 3.56 28.02 -8.65
N GLY A 542 3.00 28.86 -7.79
CA GLY A 542 1.56 29.12 -7.69
C GLY A 542 1.15 30.48 -8.22
N VAL A 543 1.54 30.89 -9.43
CA VAL A 543 0.88 31.99 -10.17
C VAL A 543 0.98 31.70 -11.67
N ARG A 544 -0.16 31.70 -12.38
CA ARG A 544 -0.24 31.58 -13.84
C ARG A 544 0.76 32.51 -14.54
N GLY A 545 1.48 31.97 -15.52
CA GLY A 545 2.19 32.72 -16.55
C GLY A 545 3.71 32.55 -16.53
N GLU A 546 4.23 31.93 -17.59
CA GLU A 546 5.66 31.82 -17.96
C GLU A 546 6.46 30.80 -17.12
N ARG A 547 7.04 29.73 -17.67
CA ARG A 547 7.63 29.52 -19.00
C ARG A 547 7.55 28.03 -19.35
N GLY A 548 7.48 27.76 -20.65
CA GLY A 548 7.90 26.46 -21.17
C GLY A 548 9.35 26.16 -20.84
N VAL A 549 9.60 24.91 -20.48
CA VAL A 549 10.81 24.17 -20.80
C VAL A 549 10.33 22.85 -21.39
#